data_AF-A0A8J4V9H8-F1
#
_entry.id   AF-A0A8J4V9H8-F1
#
_cell.length_a   1.000
_cell.length_b   1.000
_cell.length_c   1.000
_cell.angle_alpha   90.00
_cell.angle_beta   90.00
_cell.angle_gamma   90.00
#
_symmetry.space_group_name_H-M   'P 1'
#
loop_
_entity.id
_entity.type
_entity.pdbx_description
1 polymer ?
#
loop_
_entity_poly.entity_id
_entity_poly.type
_entity_poly.pdbx_seq_one_letter_code
_entity_poly.pdbx_strand_id
1 'polypeptide(L)'
;MVGGNGLFYPILGFASCVTFIYLSFGDLMVNNEKEPKFGFVERNGTQFMLDGSAFYINGWNSYWLMDHAADEYTKPRVRAMLQAGAKMGLTVCRTWAFNDGAYNALQSSPGRFNEHVFKALDHVIAEARQHGVRLLLSLVNNLQAYGGKTQYVKWAWEEGIGLSASNDSFFFDPSIRSYFKTYIKVSPYLLLSLRRMV
;
A
#
# COMPACT_ATOMS: atom_id res chain seq x y z
N MET A 1 -26.04 -43.00 -52.17
CA MET A 1 -26.33 -42.71 -50.75
C MET A 1 -25.32 -41.67 -50.29
N VAL A 2 -25.73 -40.41 -50.21
CA VAL A 2 -24.90 -39.30 -49.71
C VAL A 2 -25.47 -38.94 -48.35
N GLY A 3 -24.70 -39.14 -47.29
CA GLY A 3 -25.12 -38.80 -45.94
C GLY A 3 -23.95 -38.85 -44.98
N GLY A 4 -23.69 -37.73 -44.32
CA GLY A 4 -22.93 -37.70 -43.08
C GLY A 4 -21.55 -37.05 -43.15
N ASN A 5 -21.45 -35.78 -43.55
CA ASN A 5 -20.29 -34.93 -43.20
C ASN A 5 -20.64 -33.43 -43.06
N GLY A 6 -21.91 -33.04 -43.23
CA GLY A 6 -22.31 -31.62 -43.28
C GLY A 6 -22.16 -30.86 -41.97
N LEU A 7 -22.14 -31.54 -40.82
CA LEU A 7 -21.96 -30.92 -39.50
C LEU A 7 -20.52 -30.94 -38.99
N PHE A 8 -19.64 -31.76 -39.58
CA PHE A 8 -18.29 -31.97 -39.04
C PHE A 8 -17.40 -30.73 -39.16
N TYR A 9 -17.36 -30.12 -40.35
CA TYR A 9 -16.56 -28.91 -40.59
C TYR A 9 -17.03 -27.67 -39.81
N PRO A 10 -18.36 -27.40 -39.68
CA PRO A 10 -18.84 -26.34 -38.80
C PRO A 10 -18.47 -26.53 -37.33
N ILE A 11 -18.55 -27.77 -36.82
CA ILE A 11 -18.20 -28.09 -35.43
C ILE A 11 -16.69 -27.91 -35.21
N LEU A 12 -15.87 -28.40 -36.13
CA LEU A 12 -14.42 -28.30 -36.04
C LEU A 12 -13.96 -26.83 -36.12
N GLY A 13 -14.60 -26.03 -36.98
CA GLY A 13 -14.36 -24.60 -37.08
C GLY A 13 -14.75 -23.85 -35.81
N PHE A 14 -15.92 -24.15 -35.23
CA PHE A 14 -16.36 -23.57 -33.97
C PHE A 14 -15.42 -23.94 -32.82
N ALA A 15 -15.03 -25.22 -32.70
CA ALA A 15 -14.08 -25.68 -31.69
C ALA A 15 -12.71 -24.99 -31.80
N SER A 16 -12.24 -24.77 -33.03
CA SER A 16 -10.97 -24.07 -33.28
C SER A 16 -11.06 -22.59 -32.91
N CYS A 17 -12.16 -21.91 -33.22
CA CYS A 17 -12.40 -20.53 -32.80
C CYS A 17 -12.48 -20.39 -31.27
N VAL A 18 -13.19 -21.30 -30.60
CA VAL A 18 -13.25 -21.31 -29.12
C VAL A 18 -11.87 -21.56 -28.52
N THR A 19 -11.10 -22.49 -29.08
CA THR A 19 -9.73 -22.76 -28.62
C THR A 19 -8.81 -21.56 -28.85
N PHE A 20 -8.90 -20.89 -30.00
CA PHE A 20 -8.11 -19.70 -30.30
C PHE A 20 -8.48 -18.53 -29.37
N ILE A 21 -9.77 -18.33 -29.09
CA ILE A 21 -10.24 -17.33 -28.12
C ILE A 21 -9.74 -17.68 -26.72
N TYR A 22 -9.79 -18.94 -26.31
CA TYR A 22 -9.28 -19.38 -25.01
C TYR A 22 -7.75 -19.25 -24.90
N LEU A 23 -6.99 -19.53 -25.97
CA LEU A 23 -5.54 -19.33 -25.96
C LEU A 23 -5.15 -17.84 -26.04
N SER A 24 -5.98 -17.01 -26.68
CA SER A 24 -5.72 -15.57 -26.83
C SER A 24 -6.21 -14.73 -25.65
N PHE A 25 -7.26 -15.19 -24.96
CA PHE A 25 -7.98 -14.44 -23.93
C PHE A 25 -8.34 -15.28 -22.69
N GLY A 26 -7.89 -16.53 -22.59
CA GLY A 26 -8.15 -17.41 -21.42
C GLY A 26 -7.56 -16.88 -20.13
N ASP A 27 -6.40 -16.22 -20.22
CA ASP A 27 -5.80 -15.46 -19.11
C ASP A 27 -6.64 -14.23 -18.68
N LEU A 28 -7.59 -13.81 -19.53
CA LEU A 28 -8.45 -12.64 -19.35
C LEU A 28 -9.85 -13.00 -18.82
N MET A 29 -10.31 -14.25 -19.03
CA MET A 29 -11.68 -14.67 -18.69
C MET A 29 -11.87 -15.34 -17.32
N VAL A 30 -10.79 -15.65 -16.58
CA VAL A 30 -10.91 -16.18 -15.21
C VAL A 30 -9.88 -15.54 -14.29
N ASN A 31 -10.03 -14.25 -14.00
CA ASN A 31 -9.50 -13.66 -12.77
C ASN A 31 -10.65 -13.16 -11.92
N ASN A 32 -11.52 -14.09 -11.51
CA ASN A 32 -12.38 -13.87 -10.35
C ASN A 32 -11.59 -14.28 -9.09
N GLU A 33 -10.34 -13.81 -8.97
CA GLU A 33 -9.57 -13.99 -7.76
C GLU A 33 -10.27 -13.18 -6.68
N LYS A 34 -10.97 -13.88 -5.79
CA LYS A 34 -11.45 -13.28 -4.54
C LYS A 34 -10.22 -12.69 -3.86
N GLU A 35 -10.20 -11.36 -3.76
CA GLU A 35 -9.27 -10.58 -2.95
C GLU A 35 -8.87 -11.38 -1.69
N PRO A 36 -7.60 -11.79 -1.55
CA PRO A 36 -7.18 -12.66 -0.45
C PRO A 36 -7.58 -12.02 0.87
N LYS A 37 -8.33 -12.74 1.71
CA LYS A 37 -8.71 -12.25 3.03
C LYS A 37 -7.50 -12.34 3.95
N PHE A 38 -6.96 -11.18 4.34
CA PHE A 38 -5.87 -11.11 5.31
C PHE A 38 -6.41 -11.01 6.73
N GLY A 39 -6.14 -12.01 7.56
CA GLY A 39 -6.29 -11.89 9.01
C GLY A 39 -5.37 -10.82 9.59
N PHE A 40 -5.73 -10.26 10.75
CA PHE A 40 -4.83 -9.34 11.46
C PHE A 40 -3.71 -10.12 12.16
N VAL A 41 -2.50 -9.57 12.17
CA VAL A 41 -1.42 -10.12 12.98
C VAL A 41 -1.67 -9.73 14.42
N GLU A 42 -1.70 -10.73 15.28
CA GLU A 42 -1.91 -10.59 16.71
C GLU A 42 -0.63 -10.93 17.48
N ARG A 43 -0.67 -10.73 18.79
CA ARG A 43 0.44 -11.10 19.69
C ARG A 43 -0.07 -12.09 20.72
N ASN A 44 0.67 -13.18 20.91
CA ASN A 44 0.51 -14.10 22.03
C ASN A 44 1.84 -14.20 22.79
N GLY A 45 1.89 -13.67 24.01
CA GLY A 45 3.13 -13.66 24.81
C GLY A 45 4.25 -12.89 24.12
N THR A 46 5.27 -13.60 23.62
CA THR A 46 6.43 -13.05 22.90
C THR A 46 6.38 -13.32 21.39
N GLN A 47 5.32 -13.99 20.89
CA GLN A 47 5.20 -14.40 19.49
C GLN A 47 4.13 -13.61 18.76
N PHE A 48 4.34 -13.38 17.47
CA PHE A 48 3.28 -12.93 16.57
C PHE A 48 2.46 -14.14 16.12
N MET A 49 1.16 -13.94 15.99
CA MET A 49 0.21 -14.96 15.57
C MET A 49 -0.56 -14.45 14.35
N LEU A 50 -0.87 -15.36 13.43
CA LEU A 50 -1.75 -15.10 12.30
C LEU A 50 -2.67 -16.30 12.10
N ASP A 51 -3.98 -16.05 12.12
CA ASP A 51 -5.01 -17.07 11.90
C ASP A 51 -4.79 -18.33 12.75
N GLY A 52 -4.42 -18.13 14.02
CA GLY A 52 -4.16 -19.20 15.01
C GLY A 52 -2.77 -19.84 14.94
N SER A 53 -1.92 -19.49 13.96
CA SER A 53 -0.58 -20.06 13.78
C SER A 53 0.52 -19.06 14.11
N ALA A 54 1.70 -19.55 14.53
CA ALA A 54 2.87 -18.68 14.77
C ALA A 54 3.30 -18.00 13.46
N PHE A 55 3.47 -16.68 13.51
CA PHE A 55 3.85 -15.86 12.36
C PHE A 55 5.26 -15.31 12.55
N TYR A 56 6.19 -15.75 11.70
CA TYR A 56 7.56 -15.27 11.69
C TYR A 56 7.75 -14.24 10.58
N ILE A 57 8.22 -13.06 10.95
CA ILE A 57 8.47 -11.98 10.00
C ILE A 57 9.74 -12.28 9.22
N ASN A 58 9.59 -12.46 7.91
CA ASN A 58 10.68 -12.41 6.95
C ASN A 58 10.41 -11.25 6.00
N GLY A 59 11.24 -10.21 6.00
CA GLY A 59 10.83 -8.95 5.40
C GLY A 59 11.96 -8.03 4.96
N TRP A 60 11.57 -6.89 4.41
CA TRP A 60 12.49 -5.87 3.89
C TRP A 60 11.96 -4.46 4.13
N ASN A 61 12.77 -3.45 3.75
CA ASN A 61 12.38 -2.05 3.80
C ASN A 61 12.33 -1.47 2.38
N SER A 62 11.27 -0.74 2.06
CA SER A 62 11.15 0.08 0.85
C SER A 62 10.37 1.33 1.21
N TYR A 63 11.08 2.34 1.71
CA TYR A 63 10.46 3.55 2.25
C TYR A 63 9.74 4.42 1.20
N TRP A 64 10.12 4.27 -0.07
CA TRP A 64 9.74 5.13 -1.19
C TRP A 64 8.45 4.70 -1.90
N LEU A 65 7.79 3.61 -1.49
CA LEU A 65 6.67 3.04 -2.26
C LEU A 65 5.54 4.05 -2.51
N MET A 66 5.14 4.82 -1.50
CA MET A 66 4.08 5.82 -1.62
C MET A 66 4.47 6.97 -2.57
N ASP A 67 5.71 7.45 -2.46
CA ASP A 67 6.23 8.54 -3.28
C ASP A 67 6.32 8.13 -4.76
N HIS A 68 6.85 6.94 -5.05
CA HIS A 68 6.87 6.41 -6.41
C HIS A 68 5.49 6.05 -6.95
N ALA A 69 4.53 5.67 -6.09
CA ALA A 69 3.15 5.43 -6.51
C ALA A 69 2.41 6.72 -6.93
N ALA A 70 2.88 7.89 -6.48
CA ALA A 70 2.28 9.19 -6.81
C ALA A 70 2.65 9.69 -8.22
N ASP A 71 3.65 9.09 -8.88
CA ASP A 71 4.04 9.38 -10.26
C ASP A 71 3.78 8.16 -11.15
N GLU A 72 2.96 8.32 -12.18
CA GLU A 72 2.57 7.25 -13.12
C GLU A 72 3.77 6.59 -13.83
N TYR A 73 4.88 7.32 -14.02
CA TYR A 73 6.08 6.74 -14.61
C TYR A 73 6.79 5.75 -13.66
N THR A 74 6.83 6.07 -12.36
CA THR A 74 7.52 5.24 -11.36
C THR A 74 6.60 4.22 -10.69
N LYS A 75 5.28 4.42 -10.74
CA LYS A 75 4.26 3.56 -10.13
C LYS A 75 4.39 2.08 -10.48
N PRO A 76 4.69 1.67 -11.73
CA PRO A 76 4.93 0.25 -12.05
C PRO A 76 6.05 -0.42 -11.22
N ARG A 77 7.00 0.37 -10.69
CA ARG A 77 8.10 -0.15 -9.85
C ARG A 77 7.62 -0.64 -8.49
N VAL A 78 6.50 -0.11 -7.98
CA VAL A 78 5.90 -0.54 -6.70
C VAL A 78 5.45 -1.99 -6.80
N ARG A 79 4.66 -2.30 -7.82
CA ARG A 79 4.25 -3.66 -8.15
C ARG A 79 5.44 -4.59 -8.35
N ALA A 80 6.41 -4.18 -9.17
CA ALA A 80 7.60 -5.00 -9.44
C ALA A 80 8.38 -5.34 -8.16
N MET A 81 8.55 -4.39 -7.24
CA MET A 81 9.24 -4.60 -5.97
C MET A 81 8.48 -5.56 -5.04
N LEU A 82 7.16 -5.37 -4.89
CA LEU A 82 6.32 -6.23 -4.05
C LEU A 82 6.25 -7.66 -4.62
N GLN A 83 6.11 -7.79 -5.93
CA GLN A 83 6.13 -9.08 -6.62
C GLN A 83 7.48 -9.78 -6.45
N ALA A 84 8.60 -9.07 -6.55
CA ALA A 84 9.92 -9.64 -6.35
C ALA A 84 10.09 -10.14 -4.91
N GLY A 85 9.72 -9.33 -3.90
CA GLY A 85 9.75 -9.74 -2.50
C GLY A 85 8.91 -10.97 -2.22
N ALA A 86 7.68 -11.03 -2.75
CA ALA A 86 6.80 -12.19 -2.63
C ALA A 86 7.40 -13.44 -3.27
N LYS A 87 7.98 -13.34 -4.48
CA LYS A 87 8.66 -14.46 -5.16
C LYS A 87 9.87 -14.99 -4.38
N MET A 88 10.51 -14.15 -3.57
CA MET A 88 11.60 -14.54 -2.68
C MET A 88 11.12 -15.14 -1.35
N GLY A 89 9.81 -15.25 -1.12
CA GLY A 89 9.23 -15.73 0.14
C GLY A 89 9.27 -14.71 1.27
N LEU A 90 9.43 -13.42 0.97
CA LEU A 90 9.29 -12.34 1.95
C LEU A 90 7.81 -12.05 2.20
N THR A 91 7.46 -11.84 3.46
CA THR A 91 6.07 -11.74 3.93
C THR A 91 5.69 -10.35 4.44
N VAL A 92 6.67 -9.51 4.80
CA VAL A 92 6.44 -8.17 5.34
C VAL A 92 7.34 -7.13 4.68
N CYS A 93 6.75 -6.01 4.23
CA CYS A 93 7.48 -4.84 3.77
C CYS A 93 7.24 -3.66 4.73
N ARG A 94 8.32 -3.07 5.23
CA ARG A 94 8.26 -1.79 5.95
C ARG A 94 8.39 -0.63 4.98
N THR A 95 7.42 0.29 5.02
CA THR A 95 7.37 1.48 4.17
C THR A 95 6.91 2.71 4.97
N TRP A 96 7.02 3.90 4.37
CA TRP A 96 6.53 5.14 4.96
C TRP A 96 5.10 5.41 4.53
N ALA A 97 4.26 5.76 5.50
CA ALA A 97 2.93 6.30 5.30
C ALA A 97 2.89 7.82 5.56
N PHE A 98 4.05 8.48 5.60
CA PHE A 98 4.20 9.92 5.78
C PHE A 98 5.10 10.48 4.68
N ASN A 99 4.89 11.77 4.37
CA ASN A 99 5.81 12.61 3.63
C ASN A 99 5.42 14.05 3.99
N ASP A 100 6.19 14.67 4.89
CA ASP A 100 5.83 15.92 5.55
C ASP A 100 6.55 17.09 4.87
N GLY A 101 5.82 17.91 4.13
CA GLY A 101 6.34 19.16 3.54
C GLY A 101 7.43 19.03 2.48
N ALA A 102 7.70 17.82 1.94
CA ALA A 102 8.68 17.60 0.87
C ALA A 102 8.04 17.44 -0.52
N TYR A 103 8.84 17.07 -1.54
CA TYR A 103 8.32 16.71 -2.86
C TYR A 103 7.32 15.54 -2.74
N ASN A 104 6.19 15.63 -3.44
CA ASN A 104 5.04 14.72 -3.26
C ASN A 104 4.59 14.57 -1.80
N ALA A 105 4.60 15.66 -1.03
CA ALA A 105 4.13 15.66 0.35
C ALA A 105 2.73 15.07 0.46
N LEU A 106 2.61 14.04 1.32
CA LEU A 106 1.33 13.54 1.76
C LEU A 106 0.64 14.60 2.62
N GLN A 107 1.41 15.22 3.51
CA GLN A 107 0.97 16.31 4.37
C GLN A 107 1.79 17.57 4.07
N SER A 108 1.17 18.54 3.42
CA SER A 108 1.83 19.79 3.00
C SER A 108 1.95 20.80 4.14
N SER A 109 0.96 20.82 5.03
CA SER A 109 0.94 21.60 6.28
C SER A 109 0.12 20.86 7.34
N PRO A 110 0.15 21.25 8.63
CA PRO A 110 -0.63 20.60 9.67
C PRO A 110 -2.11 20.43 9.28
N GLY A 111 -2.57 19.19 9.19
CA GLY A 111 -3.96 18.86 8.84
C GLY A 111 -4.36 19.07 7.38
N ARG A 112 -3.46 19.51 6.48
CA ARG A 112 -3.72 19.62 5.04
C ARG A 112 -3.02 18.50 4.28
N PHE A 113 -3.83 17.67 3.63
CA PHE A 113 -3.38 16.46 2.97
C PHE A 113 -3.56 16.52 1.46
N ASN A 114 -2.68 15.84 0.74
CA ASN A 114 -2.80 15.66 -0.69
C ASN A 114 -3.50 14.33 -1.02
N GLU A 115 -4.76 14.43 -1.47
CA GLU A 115 -5.59 13.28 -1.84
C GLU A 115 -4.96 12.40 -2.92
N HIS A 116 -4.21 12.99 -3.86
CA HIS A 116 -3.50 12.23 -4.90
C HIS A 116 -2.43 11.31 -4.30
N VAL A 117 -1.67 11.81 -3.33
CA VAL A 117 -0.64 11.03 -2.62
C VAL A 117 -1.28 10.01 -1.67
N PHE A 118 -2.46 10.31 -1.12
CA PHE A 118 -3.24 9.32 -0.38
C PHE A 118 -3.66 8.14 -1.25
N LYS A 119 -4.20 8.39 -2.45
CA LYS A 119 -4.52 7.34 -3.42
C LYS A 119 -3.28 6.53 -3.84
N ALA A 120 -2.11 7.17 -3.85
CA ALA A 120 -0.85 6.46 -4.07
C ALA A 120 -0.55 5.48 -2.92
N LEU A 121 -0.78 5.86 -1.66
CA LEU A 121 -0.67 4.94 -0.53
C LEU A 121 -1.71 3.81 -0.61
N ASP A 122 -2.94 4.11 -1.02
CA ASP A 122 -3.98 3.10 -1.23
C ASP A 122 -3.55 2.07 -2.29
N HIS A 123 -2.94 2.54 -3.38
CA HIS A 123 -2.39 1.67 -4.42
C HIS A 123 -1.27 0.75 -3.88
N VAL A 124 -0.37 1.27 -3.04
CA VAL A 124 0.67 0.44 -2.39
C VAL A 124 0.03 -0.66 -1.52
N ILE A 125 -1.03 -0.34 -0.78
CA ILE A 125 -1.75 -1.30 0.06
C ILE A 125 -2.42 -2.38 -0.79
N ALA A 126 -3.08 -1.98 -1.88
CA ALA A 126 -3.73 -2.90 -2.81
C ALA A 126 -2.72 -3.85 -3.48
N GLU A 127 -1.62 -3.32 -4.01
CA GLU A 127 -0.56 -4.14 -4.63
C GLU A 127 0.09 -5.09 -3.61
N ALA A 128 0.32 -4.64 -2.37
CA ALA A 128 0.88 -5.50 -1.33
C ALA A 128 -0.06 -6.68 -1.01
N ARG A 129 -1.36 -6.39 -0.92
CA ARG A 129 -2.41 -7.41 -0.71
C ARG A 129 -2.48 -8.41 -1.87
N GLN A 130 -2.45 -7.93 -3.11
CA GLN A 130 -2.43 -8.79 -4.30
C GLN A 130 -1.22 -9.73 -4.33
N HIS A 131 -0.10 -9.32 -3.75
CA HIS A 131 1.14 -10.11 -3.71
C HIS A 131 1.36 -10.91 -2.42
N GLY A 132 0.39 -11.00 -1.51
CA GLY A 132 0.60 -11.78 -0.29
C GLY A 132 1.46 -11.07 0.77
N VAL A 133 1.76 -9.77 0.61
CA VAL A 133 2.72 -9.01 1.42
C VAL A 133 1.98 -8.14 2.45
N ARG A 134 2.38 -8.25 3.72
CA ARG A 134 1.88 -7.38 4.80
C ARG A 134 2.73 -6.12 4.92
N LEU A 135 2.11 -5.00 5.29
CA LEU A 135 2.82 -3.73 5.43
C LEU A 135 3.04 -3.35 6.90
N LEU A 136 4.25 -2.90 7.21
CA LEU A 136 4.57 -2.16 8.42
C LEU A 136 4.71 -0.68 8.05
N LEU A 137 3.67 0.10 8.37
CA LEU A 137 3.59 1.51 8.02
C LEU A 137 4.24 2.38 9.11
N SER A 138 5.34 3.04 8.77
CA SER A 138 5.93 4.08 9.62
C SER A 138 5.13 5.37 9.47
N LEU A 139 4.82 6.03 10.59
CA LEU A 139 3.91 7.18 10.65
C LEU A 139 4.62 8.54 10.73
N VAL A 140 5.90 8.56 11.10
CA VAL A 140 6.73 9.76 11.15
C VAL A 140 8.20 9.35 11.13
N ASN A 141 9.10 10.26 10.76
CA ASN A 141 10.55 10.08 10.83
C ASN A 141 11.17 10.83 12.01
N ASN A 142 12.24 10.29 12.58
CA ASN A 142 13.12 11.03 13.49
C ASN A 142 14.20 11.82 12.71
N LEU A 143 14.60 11.32 11.53
CA LEU A 143 15.55 11.98 10.63
C LEU A 143 14.82 12.96 9.70
N GLN A 144 15.57 13.75 8.93
CA GLN A 144 15.04 14.82 8.09
C GLN A 144 14.43 14.34 6.76
N ALA A 145 14.75 13.12 6.33
CA ALA A 145 14.26 12.61 5.05
C ALA A 145 12.73 12.53 5.07
N TYR A 146 12.11 13.11 4.03
CA TYR A 146 10.65 13.20 3.87
C TYR A 146 9.97 13.97 5.02
N GLY A 147 10.72 14.91 5.61
CA GLY A 147 10.27 15.75 6.71
C GLY A 147 10.47 15.09 8.07
N GLY A 148 9.41 14.49 8.63
CA GLY A 148 9.42 13.93 9.98
C GLY A 148 9.38 15.00 11.08
N LYS A 149 9.89 14.66 12.28
CA LYS A 149 9.76 15.51 13.47
C LYS A 149 10.27 16.93 13.27
N THR A 150 11.34 17.10 12.48
CA THR A 150 11.92 18.42 12.17
C THR A 150 10.90 19.31 11.44
N GLN A 151 10.12 18.75 10.53
CA GLN A 151 9.10 19.50 9.80
C GLN A 151 7.92 19.91 10.70
N TYR A 152 7.54 19.04 11.64
CA TYR A 152 6.51 19.37 12.64
C TYR A 152 6.93 20.52 13.56
N VAL A 153 8.20 20.52 14.01
CA VAL A 153 8.76 21.63 14.79
C VAL A 153 8.80 22.91 13.96
N LYS A 154 9.22 22.81 12.69
CA LYS A 154 9.23 23.94 11.76
C LYS A 154 7.83 24.56 11.58
N TRP A 155 6.79 23.76 11.35
CA TRP A 155 5.42 24.26 11.22
C TRP A 155 4.97 25.03 12.48
N ALA A 156 5.19 24.46 13.67
CA ALA A 156 4.82 25.13 14.92
C ALA A 156 5.61 26.42 15.16
N TRP A 157 6.89 26.45 14.77
CA TRP A 157 7.74 27.63 14.87
C TRP A 157 7.29 28.75 13.92
N GLU A 158 6.98 28.40 12.66
CA GLU A 158 6.49 29.35 11.65
C GLU A 158 5.10 29.91 11.99
N GLU A 159 4.24 29.12 12.65
CA GLU A 159 2.95 29.59 13.17
C GLU A 159 3.09 30.43 14.46
N GLY A 160 4.29 30.54 15.04
CA GLY A 160 4.53 31.30 16.27
C GLY A 160 3.95 30.67 17.55
N ILE A 161 3.58 29.39 17.49
CA ILE A 161 2.95 28.67 18.61
C ILE A 161 3.85 27.60 19.24
N GLY A 162 5.02 27.35 18.65
CA GLY A 162 5.99 26.39 19.16
C GLY A 162 6.72 26.91 20.41
N LEU A 163 6.83 26.06 21.44
CA LEU A 163 7.51 26.40 22.69
C LEU A 163 9.03 26.55 22.52
N SER A 164 9.62 25.82 21.57
CA SER A 164 11.06 25.83 21.29
C SER A 164 11.35 25.32 19.88
N ALA A 165 12.39 25.89 19.25
CA ALA A 165 12.92 25.42 17.96
C ALA A 165 13.72 24.10 18.06
N SER A 166 13.84 23.51 19.26
CA SER A 166 14.47 22.20 19.43
C SER A 166 13.69 21.11 18.69
N ASN A 167 14.41 20.22 18.02
CA ASN A 167 13.81 19.05 17.36
C ASN A 167 13.09 18.12 18.33
N ASP A 168 13.46 18.13 19.61
CA ASP A 168 12.84 17.29 20.63
C ASP A 168 11.51 17.86 21.14
N SER A 169 11.17 19.12 20.79
CA SER A 169 9.86 19.71 21.03
C SER A 169 8.73 18.84 20.48
N PHE A 170 8.99 18.06 19.42
CA PHE A 170 8.02 17.08 18.89
C PHE A 170 7.42 16.16 19.96
N PHE A 171 8.21 15.78 20.98
CA PHE A 171 7.78 14.81 21.99
C PHE A 171 6.97 15.42 23.14
N PHE A 172 7.14 16.71 23.43
CA PHE A 172 6.54 17.34 24.62
C PHE A 172 5.68 18.58 24.33
N ASP A 173 5.85 19.25 23.20
CA ASP A 173 5.06 20.43 22.83
C ASP A 173 3.59 20.03 22.56
N PRO A 174 2.61 20.65 23.24
CA PRO A 174 1.22 20.27 23.12
C PRO A 174 0.63 20.57 21.72
N SER A 175 1.09 21.62 21.05
CA SER A 175 0.65 22.01 19.71
C SER A 175 1.14 21.00 18.68
N ILE A 176 2.43 20.64 18.75
CA ILE A 176 3.00 19.63 17.85
C ILE A 176 2.35 18.25 18.07
N ARG A 177 2.12 17.87 19.33
CA ARG A 177 1.38 16.64 19.66
C ARG A 177 -0.05 16.67 19.08
N SER A 178 -0.69 17.83 19.04
CA SER A 178 -2.00 17.99 18.41
C SER A 178 -1.94 17.75 16.90
N TYR A 179 -0.96 18.34 16.20
CA TYR A 179 -0.76 18.11 14.77
C TYR A 179 -0.56 16.63 14.45
N PHE A 180 0.33 15.95 15.19
CA PHE A 180 0.59 14.53 14.95
C PHE A 180 -0.63 13.66 15.27
N LYS A 181 -1.40 14.00 16.32
CA LYS A 181 -2.68 13.32 16.59
C LYS A 181 -3.71 13.53 15.48
N THR A 182 -3.74 14.69 14.84
CA THR A 182 -4.60 14.94 13.68
C THR A 182 -4.21 14.05 12.50
N TYR A 183 -2.91 13.94 12.21
CA TYR A 183 -2.37 12.99 11.23
C TYR A 183 -2.78 11.54 11.55
N ILE A 184 -2.58 11.10 12.81
CA ILE A 184 -2.99 9.76 13.27
C ILE A 184 -4.50 9.58 13.25
N LYS A 185 -5.34 10.61 13.23
CA LYS A 185 -6.79 10.40 13.06
C LYS A 185 -7.11 10.16 11.60
N VAL A 186 -6.59 10.99 10.70
CA VAL A 186 -6.90 10.91 9.27
C VAL A 186 -6.36 9.61 8.65
N SER A 187 -5.14 9.19 9.01
CA SER A 187 -4.49 8.01 8.43
C SER A 187 -5.28 6.69 8.67
N PRO A 188 -5.74 6.36 9.89
CA PRO A 188 -6.61 5.23 10.17
C PRO A 188 -8.00 5.35 9.59
N TYR A 189 -8.63 6.53 9.51
CA TYR A 189 -9.95 6.64 8.87
C TYR A 189 -9.88 6.31 7.37
N LEU A 190 -8.74 6.59 6.72
CA LEU A 190 -8.49 6.15 5.35
C LEU A 190 -8.17 4.65 5.26
N LEU A 191 -7.34 4.12 6.18
CA LEU A 191 -7.08 2.68 6.30
C LEU A 191 -8.34 1.85 6.66
N LEU A 192 -9.30 2.45 7.37
CA LEU A 192 -10.62 1.88 7.69
C LEU A 192 -11.61 2.03 6.51
N SER A 193 -11.48 3.06 5.68
CA SER A 193 -12.22 3.13 4.41
C SER A 193 -11.83 1.97 3.49
N LEU A 194 -10.55 1.59 3.47
CA LEU A 194 -10.06 0.38 2.81
C LEU A 194 -10.55 -0.92 3.46
N ARG A 195 -10.85 -0.93 4.77
CA ARG A 195 -11.55 -2.07 5.41
C ARG A 195 -13.01 -2.22 4.96
N ARG A 196 -13.64 -1.17 4.43
CA ARG A 196 -15.03 -1.21 3.92
C ARG A 196 -15.13 -1.69 2.46
N MET A 197 -14.01 -1.93 1.79
CA MET A 197 -13.95 -2.63 0.50
C MET A 197 -13.64 -4.14 0.68
N VAL A 198 -13.96 -4.69 1.87
CA VAL A 198 -13.90 -6.12 2.22
C VAL A 198 -15.26 -6.60 2.69
#